data_AF-A0A978V5S9-F1
#
_entry.id   AF-A0A978V5S9-F1
#
_cell.length_a   1.000
_cell.length_b   1.000
_cell.length_c   1.000
_cell.angle_alpha   90.00
_cell.angle_beta   90.00
_cell.angle_gamma   90.00
#
_symmetry.space_group_name_H-M   'P 1'
#
loop_
_entity.id
_entity.type
_entity.pdbx_description
1 polymer ?
#
loop_
_entity_poly.entity_id
_entity_poly.type
_entity_poly.pdbx_seq_one_letter_code
_entity_poly.pdbx_strand_id
1 'polypeptide(L)'
;MVLVTLESKPIFPNMTVVTHIVEVVEDHQKCGSRGRPPDEVNEKKTDSLYFVIPLWRGSGYVTMFLQVQMPQMILTGLEDYKARGTQTSPYFTITYYKEFAETKNPVLIRRDIVLTSKLSNLEAKWLLETAQSFYLNDVRYKLVERFNKETRF
;
A
#
# COMPACT_ATOMS: atom_id res chain seq x y z
N MET A 1 2.10 1.14 16.78
CA MET A 1 2.87 0.74 15.58
C MET A 1 4.34 0.99 15.88
N VAL A 2 5.10 -0.07 16.16
CA VAL A 2 6.57 0.04 16.26
C VAL A 2 7.12 -0.28 14.88
N LEU A 3 7.76 0.70 14.24
CA LEU A 3 8.38 0.57 12.92
C LEU A 3 9.82 0.11 13.12
N VAL A 4 10.17 -1.08 12.65
CA VAL A 4 11.57 -1.51 12.52
C VAL A 4 11.91 -1.51 11.03
N THR A 5 12.70 -0.51 10.61
CA THR A 5 13.19 -0.38 9.24
C THR A 5 14.45 -1.23 9.07
N LEU A 6 14.41 -2.25 8.21
CA LEU A 6 15.61 -2.92 7.71
C LEU A 6 15.88 -2.45 6.28
N GLU A 7 16.89 -1.61 6.07
CA GLU A 7 17.36 -1.24 4.73
C GLU A 7 18.31 -2.32 4.19
N SER A 8 17.94 -3.01 3.11
CA SER A 8 18.88 -3.90 2.42
C SER A 8 19.64 -3.13 1.32
N LYS A 9 20.97 -3.24 1.30
CA LYS A 9 21.79 -2.73 0.19
C LYS A 9 21.50 -3.49 -1.12
N PRO A 10 21.56 -2.83 -2.28
CA PRO A 10 21.30 -3.50 -3.57
C PRO A 10 22.31 -4.63 -3.80
N ILE A 11 21.79 -5.80 -4.15
CA ILE A 11 22.58 -7.04 -4.35
C ILE A 11 23.27 -7.06 -5.73
N PHE A 12 22.80 -6.27 -6.70
CA PHE A 12 23.37 -6.21 -8.05
C PHE A 12 23.51 -4.77 -8.56
N PRO A 13 24.65 -4.39 -9.15
CA PRO A 13 24.96 -3.00 -9.52
C PRO A 13 24.19 -2.46 -10.73
N ASN A 14 23.51 -3.32 -11.51
CA ASN A 14 22.89 -2.94 -12.80
C ASN A 14 21.37 -3.21 -12.86
N MET A 15 20.73 -3.53 -11.74
CA MET A 15 19.28 -3.70 -11.66
C MET A 15 18.68 -2.37 -11.16
N THR A 16 17.60 -1.89 -11.79
CA THR A 16 16.79 -0.76 -11.31
C THR A 16 16.75 -0.78 -9.80
N VAL A 17 17.18 0.31 -9.14
CA VAL A 17 17.32 0.35 -7.67
C VAL A 17 15.97 0.06 -7.04
N VAL A 18 15.71 -1.21 -6.71
CA VAL A 18 14.56 -1.59 -5.91
C VAL A 18 15.02 -1.47 -4.47
N THR A 19 14.64 -0.38 -3.82
CA THR A 19 14.83 -0.25 -2.38
C THR A 19 13.84 -1.18 -1.71
N HIS A 20 14.31 -2.35 -1.28
CA HIS A 20 13.53 -3.26 -0.46
C HIS A 20 13.54 -2.76 0.98
N ILE A 21 12.34 -2.54 1.52
CA ILE A 21 12.20 -2.34 2.97
C ILE A 21 11.25 -3.40 3.49
N VAL A 22 11.75 -4.23 4.41
CA VAL A 22 10.98 -5.24 5.12
C VAL A 22 10.55 -4.65 6.46
N GLU A 23 9.24 -4.65 6.72
CA GLU A 23 8.69 -4.21 7.99
C GLU A 23 7.96 -5.36 8.69
N VAL A 24 8.18 -5.42 10.01
CA VAL A 24 7.47 -6.28 10.95
C VAL A 24 6.39 -5.42 11.60
N VAL A 25 5.11 -5.71 11.30
CA VAL A 25 3.99 -5.03 11.97
C VAL A 25 3.61 -5.83 13.21
N GLU A 26 4.02 -5.38 14.39
CA GLU A 26 3.53 -5.93 15.67
C GLU A 26 2.17 -5.32 16.02
N ASP A 27 1.16 -6.18 16.16
CA ASP A 27 -0.18 -5.78 16.58
C ASP A 27 -0.22 -5.49 18.09
N HIS A 28 0.06 -4.25 18.47
CA HIS A 28 -0.15 -3.75 19.83
C HIS A 28 -1.50 -3.03 19.95
N GLN A 29 -2.61 -3.71 19.62
CA GLN A 29 -3.94 -3.25 20.01
C GLN A 29 -4.38 -3.88 21.35
N LYS A 30 -3.75 -3.45 22.46
CA LYS A 30 -4.32 -3.60 23.81
C LYS A 30 -5.01 -2.29 24.22
N CYS A 31 -6.21 -2.05 23.68
CA CYS A 31 -7.19 -1.18 24.35
C CYS A 31 -8.61 -1.53 23.86
N GLY A 32 -9.39 -2.16 24.75
CA GLY A 32 -10.83 -1.92 24.89
C GLY A 32 -11.84 -2.47 23.87
N SER A 33 -11.45 -2.91 22.69
CA SER A 33 -12.38 -3.55 21.74
C SER A 33 -11.60 -4.47 20.82
N ARG A 34 -11.90 -5.79 20.86
CA ARG A 34 -11.26 -6.85 20.06
C ARG A 34 -10.92 -6.34 18.65
N GLY A 35 -9.65 -6.02 18.43
CA GLY A 35 -9.08 -5.84 17.10
C GLY A 35 -9.15 -7.19 16.41
N ARG A 36 -9.95 -7.25 15.35
CA ARG A 36 -10.13 -8.48 14.59
C ARG A 36 -8.97 -8.65 13.61
N PRO A 37 -8.47 -9.88 13.40
CA PRO A 37 -7.41 -10.12 12.43
C PRO A 37 -7.84 -9.59 11.05
N PRO A 38 -6.89 -9.22 10.16
CA PRO A 38 -7.18 -8.70 8.82
C PRO A 38 -8.06 -9.62 7.95
N ASP A 39 -8.30 -10.86 8.39
CA ASP A 39 -9.12 -11.87 7.73
C ASP A 39 -10.59 -11.83 8.21
N GLU A 40 -10.88 -11.16 9.33
CA GLU A 40 -12.25 -10.79 9.75
C GLU A 40 -12.69 -9.42 9.20
N VAL A 41 -11.86 -8.85 8.33
CA VAL A 41 -12.28 -7.87 7.34
C VAL A 41 -13.16 -8.61 6.33
N ASN A 42 -14.45 -8.73 6.68
CA ASN A 42 -15.55 -9.37 5.95
C ASN A 42 -15.27 -9.58 4.44
N GLU A 43 -15.66 -10.74 3.91
CA GLU A 43 -15.86 -11.08 2.47
C GLU A 43 -16.54 -10.00 1.61
N LYS A 44 -17.02 -8.90 2.20
CA LYS A 44 -17.56 -7.70 1.57
C LYS A 44 -16.51 -6.69 1.08
N LYS A 45 -15.27 -6.70 1.60
CA LYS A 45 -14.21 -5.75 1.16
C LYS A 45 -13.51 -6.17 -0.15
N THR A 46 -13.81 -7.37 -0.64
CA THR A 46 -13.05 -8.09 -1.68
C THR A 46 -13.20 -7.52 -3.09
N ASP A 47 -14.22 -6.70 -3.35
CA ASP A 47 -14.48 -6.16 -4.70
C ASP A 47 -14.06 -4.71 -4.90
N SER A 48 -13.61 -4.01 -3.85
CA SER A 48 -13.14 -2.61 -3.97
C SER A 48 -11.63 -2.57 -4.21
N LEU A 49 -11.25 -2.89 -5.44
CA LEU A 49 -9.85 -3.11 -5.83
C LEU A 49 -9.13 -1.83 -6.25
N TYR A 50 -9.83 -0.71 -6.42
CA TYR A 50 -9.26 0.52 -6.95
C TYR A 50 -9.41 1.69 -5.99
N PHE A 51 -8.43 2.58 -5.97
CA PHE A 51 -8.59 3.87 -5.29
C PHE A 51 -7.65 4.91 -5.86
N VAL A 52 -7.82 6.16 -5.43
CA VAL A 52 -6.90 7.24 -5.75
C VAL A 52 -6.44 7.93 -4.46
N ILE A 53 -5.14 8.24 -4.39
CA ILE A 53 -4.53 8.92 -3.25
C ILE A 53 -3.79 10.17 -3.76
N PRO A 54 -4.09 11.37 -3.24
CA PRO A 54 -3.32 12.56 -3.58
C PRO A 54 -1.95 12.53 -2.89
N LEU A 55 -0.87 12.54 -3.65
CA LEU A 55 0.50 12.70 -3.15
C LEU A 55 0.92 14.17 -3.25
N TRP A 56 0.98 14.86 -2.13
CA TRP A 56 1.29 16.29 -2.06
C TRP A 56 2.75 16.59 -2.40
N ARG A 57 2.98 17.59 -3.25
CA ARG A 57 4.30 18.06 -3.70
C ARG A 57 4.32 19.57 -3.85
N GLY A 58 5.10 20.24 -3.01
CA GLY A 58 5.17 21.71 -3.02
C GLY A 58 3.77 22.31 -2.83
N SER A 59 3.31 23.11 -3.80
CA SER A 59 2.00 23.75 -3.80
C SER A 59 0.86 22.92 -4.43
N GLY A 60 1.13 21.72 -4.94
CA GLY A 60 0.15 20.88 -5.63
C GLY A 60 0.16 19.43 -5.17
N TYR A 61 -0.47 18.56 -5.95
CA TYR A 61 -0.44 17.12 -5.73
C TYR A 61 -0.37 16.36 -7.05
N VAL A 62 0.19 15.16 -6.98
CA VAL A 62 0.07 14.15 -8.03
C VAL A 62 -0.94 13.12 -7.55
N THR A 63 -1.89 12.74 -8.41
CA THR A 63 -2.83 11.67 -8.05
C THR A 63 -2.18 10.31 -8.30
N MET A 64 -2.13 9.47 -7.27
CA MET A 64 -1.68 8.09 -7.35
C MET A 64 -2.88 7.18 -7.52
N PHE A 65 -2.84 6.32 -8.53
CA PHE A 65 -3.79 5.24 -8.71
C PHE A 65 -3.32 4.00 -7.95
N LEU A 66 -4.17 3.50 -7.05
CA LEU A 66 -3.94 2.32 -6.24
C LEU A 66 -4.77 1.16 -6.80
N GLN A 67 -4.11 0.04 -7.05
CA GLN A 67 -4.73 -1.23 -7.40
C GLN A 67 -4.42 -2.26 -6.30
N VAL A 68 -5.44 -2.89 -5.76
CA VAL A 68 -5.31 -3.99 -4.79
C VAL A 68 -5.52 -5.29 -5.53
N GLN A 69 -4.52 -6.16 -5.49
CA GLN A 69 -4.53 -7.51 -6.05
C GLN A 69 -3.88 -8.41 -5.02
N MET A 70 -4.64 -8.83 -4.00
CA MET A 70 -4.08 -9.54 -2.85
C MET A 70 -3.23 -10.74 -3.29
N PRO A 71 -2.00 -10.89 -2.74
CA PRO A 71 -1.46 -10.20 -1.57
C PRO A 71 -0.72 -8.87 -1.86
N GLN A 72 -0.91 -8.28 -3.04
CA GLN A 72 -0.18 -7.09 -3.50
C GLN A 72 -1.05 -5.83 -3.56
N MET A 73 -0.41 -4.69 -3.31
CA MET A 73 -0.92 -3.36 -3.64
C MET A 73 0.07 -2.68 -4.58
N ILE A 74 -0.45 -2.08 -5.64
CA ILE A 74 0.33 -1.47 -6.71
C ILE A 74 -0.08 0.01 -6.80
N LEU A 75 0.90 0.91 -6.71
CA LEU A 75 0.68 2.34 -6.90
C LEU A 75 1.42 2.86 -8.13
N THR A 76 0.67 3.58 -8.96
CA THR A 76 1.13 4.17 -10.21
C THR A 76 0.65 5.61 -10.30
N GLY A 77 1.42 6.54 -10.90
CA GLY A 77 0.90 7.88 -11.19
C GLY A 77 -0.33 7.80 -12.10
N LEU A 78 -1.44 8.45 -11.73
CA LEU A 78 -2.71 8.33 -12.46
C LEU A 78 -2.58 8.77 -13.93
N GLU A 79 -1.85 9.85 -14.19
CA GLU A 79 -1.65 10.36 -15.56
C GLU A 79 -0.82 9.40 -16.41
N ASP A 80 0.20 8.77 -15.82
CA ASP A 80 1.00 7.74 -16.48
C ASP A 80 0.19 6.45 -16.73
N TYR A 81 -0.69 6.09 -15.80
CA TYR A 81 -1.61 4.98 -15.97
C TYR A 81 -2.62 5.26 -17.09
N LYS A 82 -3.21 6.45 -17.16
CA LYS A 82 -4.10 6.82 -18.27
C LYS A 82 -3.40 6.77 -19.62
N ALA A 83 -2.13 7.18 -19.69
CA ALA A 83 -1.38 7.25 -20.93
C ALA A 83 -1.00 5.87 -21.51
N ARG A 84 -0.72 4.87 -20.67
CA ARG A 84 -0.20 3.56 -21.13
C ARG A 84 -0.91 2.34 -20.54
N GLY A 85 -1.92 2.55 -19.69
CA GLY A 85 -2.66 1.49 -19.02
C GLY A 85 -1.77 0.59 -18.17
N THR A 86 -2.02 -0.71 -18.27
CA THR A 86 -1.28 -1.76 -17.56
C THR A 86 0.16 -1.96 -18.01
N GLN A 87 0.58 -1.30 -19.11
CA GLN A 87 1.98 -1.31 -19.57
C GLN A 87 2.87 -0.29 -18.84
N THR A 88 2.29 0.59 -18.01
CA THR A 88 3.09 1.49 -17.17
C THR A 88 3.75 0.73 -16.03
N SER A 89 5.06 0.88 -15.89
CA SER A 89 5.79 0.42 -14.71
C SER A 89 5.23 1.07 -13.45
N PRO A 90 4.95 0.29 -12.39
CA PRO A 90 4.47 0.84 -11.14
C PRO A 90 5.53 1.75 -10.52
N TYR A 91 5.08 2.69 -9.69
CA TYR A 91 5.99 3.54 -8.92
C TYR A 91 6.42 2.82 -7.65
N PHE A 92 5.47 2.10 -7.04
CA PHE A 92 5.61 1.47 -5.75
C PHE A 92 4.76 0.20 -5.66
N THR A 93 5.34 -0.89 -5.18
CA THR A 93 4.63 -2.13 -4.90
C THR A 93 4.80 -2.55 -3.45
N ILE A 94 3.71 -3.06 -2.86
CA ILE A 94 3.64 -3.53 -1.49
C ILE A 94 3.14 -4.97 -1.53
N THR A 95 3.88 -5.90 -0.95
CA THR A 95 3.49 -7.32 -0.85
C THR A 95 3.35 -7.73 0.60
N TYR A 96 2.23 -8.35 0.96
CA TYR A 96 1.96 -8.85 2.30
C TYR A 96 2.20 -10.36 2.38
N TYR A 97 3.12 -10.80 3.24
CA TYR A 97 3.37 -12.22 3.49
C TYR A 97 2.70 -12.63 4.80
N LYS A 98 1.68 -13.50 4.68
CA LYS A 98 0.89 -13.98 5.82
C LYS A 98 1.40 -15.31 6.40
N GLU A 99 2.37 -15.97 5.76
CA GLU A 99 2.92 -17.26 6.19
C GLU A 99 3.51 -17.26 7.61
N PHE A 100 3.77 -16.09 8.19
CA PHE A 100 4.24 -15.94 9.57
C PHE A 100 3.18 -15.43 10.56
N ALA A 101 1.99 -15.05 10.06
CA ALA A 101 0.92 -14.48 10.88
C ALA A 101 0.34 -15.53 11.85
N GLU A 102 0.17 -16.77 11.39
CA GLU A 102 -0.44 -17.86 12.17
C GLU A 102 0.42 -18.31 13.36
N THR A 103 1.75 -18.14 13.29
CA THR A 103 2.68 -18.70 14.28
C THR A 103 3.44 -17.67 15.10
N LYS A 104 3.60 -16.43 14.60
CA LYS A 104 4.51 -15.46 15.22
C LYS A 104 3.90 -14.09 15.50
N ASN A 105 2.70 -13.79 15.00
CA ASN A 105 1.99 -12.52 15.20
C ASN A 105 2.48 -11.26 14.43
N PRO A 106 3.55 -11.27 13.59
CA PRO A 106 3.73 -10.21 12.60
C PRO A 106 3.35 -10.65 11.19
N VAL A 107 2.72 -9.73 10.46
CA VAL A 107 2.67 -9.79 9.00
C VAL A 107 3.93 -9.14 8.47
N LEU A 108 4.65 -9.83 7.57
CA LEU A 108 5.79 -9.25 6.88
C LEU A 108 5.28 -8.45 5.68
N ILE A 109 5.76 -7.22 5.57
CA ILE A 109 5.48 -6.37 4.43
C ILE A 109 6.77 -6.11 3.68
N ARG A 110 6.80 -6.46 2.39
CA ARG A 110 7.86 -6.03 1.47
C ARG A 110 7.38 -4.82 0.70
N ARG A 111 8.22 -3.78 0.68
CA ARG A 111 7.99 -2.53 -0.04
C ARG A 111 9.07 -2.37 -1.08
N ASP A 112 8.67 -2.09 -2.31
CA ASP A 112 9.56 -1.97 -3.46
C ASP A 112 9.27 -0.65 -4.18
N ILE A 113 10.18 0.31 -4.05
CA ILE A 113 10.14 1.54 -4.87
C ILE A 113 10.75 1.19 -6.23
N VAL A 114 9.90 1.03 -7.24
CA VAL A 114 10.31 0.57 -8.56
C VAL A 114 10.86 1.71 -9.42
N LEU A 115 10.29 2.92 -9.27
CA LEU A 115 10.75 4.13 -9.97
C LEU A 115 11.25 5.17 -8.97
N THR A 116 12.50 5.04 -8.54
CA THR A 116 13.16 5.95 -7.59
C THR A 116 13.30 7.39 -8.10
N SER A 117 13.24 7.60 -9.42
CA SER A 117 13.18 8.94 -10.03
C SER A 117 11.83 9.63 -9.88
N LYS A 118 10.78 8.86 -9.56
CA LYS A 118 9.40 9.35 -9.45
C LYS A 118 8.87 9.35 -8.03
N LEU A 119 9.50 8.61 -7.11
CA LEU A 119 9.02 8.46 -5.75
C LEU A 119 10.19 8.33 -4.76
N SER A 120 10.18 9.17 -3.73
CA SER A 120 11.14 9.10 -2.62
C SER A 120 10.71 8.12 -1.53
N ASN A 121 11.65 7.72 -0.66
CA ASN A 121 11.36 6.84 0.48
C ASN A 121 10.28 7.41 1.42
N LEU A 122 10.31 8.72 1.68
CA LEU A 122 9.34 9.38 2.56
C LEU A 122 7.94 9.37 1.95
N GLU A 123 7.83 9.69 0.66
CA GLU A 123 6.56 9.63 -0.07
C GLU A 123 6.02 8.20 -0.14
N ALA A 124 6.87 7.21 -0.39
CA ALA A 124 6.49 5.79 -0.44
C ALA A 124 5.95 5.31 0.92
N LYS A 125 6.63 5.67 2.02
CA LYS A 125 6.14 5.38 3.38
C LYS A 125 4.78 6.04 3.63
N TRP A 126 4.64 7.31 3.30
CA TRP A 126 3.39 8.04 3.48
C TRP A 126 2.24 7.43 2.65
N LEU A 127 2.50 6.99 1.42
CA LEU A 127 1.53 6.31 0.58
C LEU A 127 1.07 4.98 1.18
N LEU A 128 2.00 4.18 1.73
CA LEU A 128 1.64 2.93 2.43
C LEU A 128 0.72 3.22 3.63
N GLU A 129 1.14 4.11 4.53
CA GLU A 129 0.37 4.46 5.73
C GLU A 129 -1.01 5.01 5.36
N THR A 130 -1.08 5.83 4.31
CA THR A 130 -2.33 6.39 3.81
C THR A 130 -3.23 5.30 3.25
N ALA A 131 -2.72 4.43 2.37
CA ALA A 131 -3.47 3.30 1.81
C ALA A 131 -4.00 2.37 2.92
N GLN A 132 -3.15 1.98 3.87
CA GLN A 132 -3.56 1.18 5.03
C GLN A 132 -4.64 1.88 5.85
N SER A 133 -4.52 3.19 6.07
CA SER A 133 -5.53 3.95 6.81
C SER A 133 -6.91 3.91 6.14
N PHE A 134 -6.98 3.85 4.81
CA PHE A 134 -8.25 3.73 4.09
C PHE A 134 -8.81 2.31 4.12
N TYR A 135 -7.97 1.28 3.98
CA TYR A 135 -8.42 -0.12 3.90
C TYR A 135 -8.69 -0.78 5.26
N LEU A 136 -7.94 -0.39 6.30
CA LEU A 136 -8.03 -0.96 7.65
C LEU A 136 -9.01 -0.21 8.57
N ASN A 137 -9.33 1.05 8.29
CA ASN A 137 -10.31 1.80 9.07
C ASN A 137 -11.70 1.76 8.42
N ASP A 138 -12.70 1.20 9.10
CA ASP A 138 -14.03 1.02 8.52
C ASP A 138 -14.75 2.32 8.16
N VAL A 139 -14.49 3.43 8.87
CA VAL A 139 -15.09 4.73 8.54
C VAL A 139 -14.50 5.27 7.23
N ARG A 140 -13.16 5.21 7.09
CA ARG A 140 -12.48 5.67 5.86
C ARG A 140 -12.72 4.74 4.68
N TYR A 141 -12.88 3.44 4.94
CA TYR A 141 -13.14 2.44 3.91
C TYR A 141 -14.42 2.71 3.11
N LYS A 142 -15.43 3.34 3.73
CA LYS A 142 -16.65 3.75 3.01
C LYS A 142 -16.35 4.61 1.78
N LEU A 143 -15.29 5.43 1.80
CA LEU A 143 -14.91 6.22 0.64
C LEU A 143 -14.34 5.35 -0.50
N VAL A 144 -13.55 4.33 -0.14
CA VAL A 144 -13.03 3.33 -1.10
C VAL A 144 -14.18 2.55 -1.72
N GLU A 145 -15.12 2.10 -0.89
CA GLU A 145 -16.30 1.36 -1.35
C GLU A 145 -17.13 2.20 -2.32
N ARG A 146 -17.42 3.46 -1.97
CA ARG A 146 -18.15 4.38 -2.86
C ARG A 146 -17.41 4.61 -4.16
N PHE A 147 -16.09 4.83 -4.12
CA PHE A 147 -15.27 5.01 -5.32
C PHE A 147 -15.39 3.83 -6.31
N ASN A 148 -15.49 2.60 -5.81
CA ASN A 148 -15.58 1.40 -6.67
C ASN A 148 -17.01 1.06 -7.10
N LYS A 149 -18.02 1.37 -6.27
CA LYS A 149 -19.40 0.89 -6.46
C LYS A 149 -20.34 1.97 -6.99
N GLU A 150 -20.06 3.25 -6.75
CA GLU A 150 -20.86 4.37 -7.22
C GLU A 150 -20.22 4.98 -8.48
N THR A 151 -20.72 4.62 -9.65
CA THR A 151 -20.23 5.11 -10.96
C THR A 151 -20.78 6.48 -11.36
N ARG A 152 -21.48 7.17 -10.45
CA ARG A 152 -22.15 8.45 -10.74
C ARG A 152 -21.33 9.61 -10.17
N PHE A 153 -20.55 10.24 -11.04
CA PHE A 153 -20.00 11.59 -10.85
C PHE A 153 -20.78 12.58 -11.69
#